data_AF-G2YZM0-F1
#
_entry.id   AF-G2YZM0-F1
#
_cell.length_a   1.000
_cell.length_b   1.000
_cell.length_c   1.000
_cell.angle_alpha   90.00
_cell.angle_beta   90.00
_cell.angle_gamma   90.00
#
_symmetry.space_group_name_H-M   'P 1'
#
loop_
_entity.id
_entity.type
_entity.pdbx_description
1 polymer ?
#
loop_
_entity_poly.entity_id
_entity_poly.type
_entity_poly.pdbx_seq_one_letter_code
_entity_poly.pdbx_strand_id
1 'polypeptide(L)' 'MILEIGDIQFLSNEHVLHARTEYKDHAPPAPRRHLMRLWLATPESEGGWKLPFHDSNEKKRGGIQVNDQAPVAPLDAE' A
#
# COMPACT_ATOMS: atom_id res chain seq x y z
N MET A 1 10.31 2.44 13.48
CA MET A 1 10.72 3.48 12.50
C MET A 1 9.79 4.67 12.65
N ILE A 2 10.33 5.88 12.70
CA ILE A 2 9.56 7.12 12.65
C ILE A 2 9.77 7.68 11.24
N LEU A 3 8.69 7.96 10.53
CA LEU A 3 8.72 8.49 9.16
C LEU A 3 8.60 10.01 9.19
N GLU A 4 9.43 10.69 8.42
CA GLU A 4 9.38 12.14 8.20
C GLU A 4 8.69 12.47 6.86
N ILE A 5 8.39 13.75 6.65
CA ILE A 5 7.78 14.21 5.40
C ILE A 5 8.75 13.96 4.25
N GLY A 6 8.31 13.19 3.26
CA GLY A 6 9.11 12.81 2.10
C GLY A 6 9.72 11.41 2.19
N ASP A 7 9.69 10.76 3.36
CA ASP A 7 10.16 9.39 3.49
C ASP A 7 9.25 8.40 2.77
N ILE A 8 9.88 7.38 2.17
CA ILE A 8 9.18 6.24 1.55
C ILE A 8 9.63 4.95 2.24
N GLN A 9 8.66 4.16 2.67
CA GLN A 9 8.89 2.83 3.20
C GLN A 9 8.55 1.77 2.16
N PHE A 10 9.55 1.04 1.67
CA PHE A 10 9.37 -0.19 0.91
C PHE A 10 9.49 -1.40 1.84
N LEU A 11 8.59 -2.36 1.68
CA LEU A 11 8.64 -3.65 2.37
C LEU A 11 8.08 -4.76 1.46
N SER A 12 8.58 -5.98 1.64
CA SER A 12 7.94 -7.18 1.07
C SER A 12 6.91 -7.69 2.06
N ASN A 13 5.66 -7.74 1.61
CA ASN A 13 4.53 -8.17 2.44
C ASN A 13 4.64 -9.64 2.87
N GLU A 14 5.42 -10.44 2.14
CA GLU A 14 5.66 -11.86 2.40
C GLU A 14 6.71 -12.11 3.48
N HIS A 15 7.58 -11.12 3.76
CA HIS A 15 8.73 -11.29 4.66
C HIS A 15 8.66 -10.40 5.89
N VAL A 16 8.02 -9.23 5.79
CA VAL A 16 8.06 -8.20 6.83
C VAL A 16 6.66 -7.92 7.36
N LEU A 17 6.41 -8.39 8.58
CA LEU A 17 5.26 -7.93 9.37
C LEU A 17 5.48 -6.47 9.76
N HIS A 18 4.44 -5.65 9.59
CA HIS A 18 4.49 -4.23 9.89
C HIS A 18 3.22 -3.79 10.62
N ALA A 19 3.38 -2.82 11.53
CA ALA A 19 2.32 -2.26 12.34
C ALA A 19 2.63 -0.79 12.66
N ARG A 20 1.68 -0.10 13.30
CA ARG A 20 1.88 1.26 13.82
C ARG A 20 1.65 1.28 15.33
N THR A 21 2.33 2.17 16.03
CA THR A 21 2.05 2.50 17.43
C THR A 21 0.81 3.39 17.54
N GLU A 22 0.29 3.56 18.74
CA GLU A 22 -0.78 4.53 19.03
C GLU A 22 -0.36 5.95 18.61
N TYR A 23 -1.32 6.71 18.08
CA TYR A 23 -1.17 8.13 17.78
C TYR A 23 -2.52 8.83 17.96
N LYS A 24 -2.51 10.13 18.25
CA LYS A 24 -3.70 10.96 18.39
C LYS A 24 -3.84 11.91 17.20
N ASP A 25 -4.98 11.85 16.53
CA ASP A 25 -5.34 12.84 15.51
C ASP A 25 -5.73 14.18 16.17
N HIS A 26 -5.36 15.27 15.51
CA HIS A 26 -5.74 16.63 15.92
C HIS A 26 -6.76 17.21 14.95
N ALA A 27 -7.69 18.01 15.47
CA ALA A 27 -8.65 18.72 14.63
C ALA A 27 -7.93 19.81 13.80
N PRO A 28 -8.42 20.12 12.58
CA PRO A 28 -7.93 21.26 11.81
C PRO A 28 -7.94 22.55 12.65
N PRO A 29 -6.93 23.44 12.52
CA PRO A 29 -5.91 23.47 11.47
C PRO A 29 -4.61 22.72 11.81
N ALA A 30 -4.56 21.98 12.93
CA ALA A 30 -3.35 21.31 13.35
C ALA A 30 -2.92 20.26 12.30
N PRO A 31 -1.61 20.13 11.99
CA PRO A 31 -1.13 19.13 11.05
C PRO A 31 -1.51 17.72 11.49
N ARG A 32 -2.02 16.92 10.55
CA ARG A 32 -2.34 15.51 10.76
C ARG A 32 -1.33 14.64 10.04
N ARG A 33 -1.08 13.44 10.56
CA ARG A 33 -0.26 12.45 9.87
C ARG A 33 -1.02 11.96 8.64
N HIS A 34 -0.44 12.13 7.47
CA HIS A 34 -0.96 11.64 6.20
C HIS A 34 0.04 10.69 5.56
N LEU A 35 -0.40 9.49 5.16
CA LEU A 35 0.41 8.51 4.45
C LEU A 35 -0.37 7.99 3.25
N MET A 36 0.29 7.96 2.09
CA MET A 36 -0.23 7.28 0.90
C MET A 36 0.34 5.87 0.84
N ARG A 37 -0.52 4.87 0.63
CA ARG A 37 -0.13 3.46 0.53
C ARG A 37 -0.40 2.94 -0.87
N LEU A 38 0.62 2.37 -1.49
CA LEU A 38 0.56 1.68 -2.77
C LEU A 38 0.95 0.21 -2.59
N TRP A 39 0.16 -0.69 -3.18
CA TRP A 39 0.52 -2.10 -3.31
C TRP A 39 1.14 -2.31 -4.68
N LEU A 40 2.34 -2.88 -4.71
CA LEU A 40 3.07 -3.20 -5.93
C LEU A 40 3.15 -4.71 -6.07
N ALA A 41 2.77 -5.21 -7.24
CA ALA A 41 2.97 -6.60 -7.62
C ALA A 41 3.46 -6.64 -9.06
N THR A 42 4.62 -7.25 -9.28
CA THR A 42 5.17 -7.49 -10.62
C THR A 42 4.96 -8.97 -10.94
N PRO A 43 4.37 -9.33 -12.09
CA PRO A 43 4.24 -10.71 -12.51
C PRO A 43 5.61 -11.38 -12.68
N GLU A 44 5.71 -12.69 -12.45
CA GLU A 44 6.94 -13.45 -12.75
C GLU A 44 7.41 -13.24 -14.19
N SER A 45 6.48 -13.18 -15.15
CA SER A 45 6.77 -12.96 -16.58
C SER A 45 7.33 -11.57 -16.91
N GLU A 46 7.19 -10.58 -16.01
CA GLU A 46 7.70 -9.22 -16.17
C GLU A 46 8.83 -8.90 -15.16
N GLY A 47 9.47 -9.93 -14.60
CA GLY A 47 10.62 -9.80 -13.71
C GLY A 47 10.29 -9.79 -12.21
N GLY A 48 9.04 -10.09 -11.85
CA GLY A 48 8.64 -10.31 -10.46
C GLY A 48 9.29 -11.56 -9.85
N TRP A 49 9.38 -11.60 -8.52
CA TRP A 49 9.84 -12.78 -7.82
C TRP A 49 8.83 -13.92 -7.93
N LYS A 50 9.34 -15.16 -7.97
CA LYS A 50 8.50 -16.34 -7.85
C LYS A 50 7.96 -16.43 -6.43
N LEU A 51 6.64 -16.38 -6.30
CA LEU A 51 5.95 -16.40 -5.01
C LEU A 51 5.19 -17.73 -4.86
N PRO A 52 4.89 -18.18 -3.62
CA PRO A 52 4.19 -19.45 -3.39
C PRO A 52 2.69 -19.41 -3.72
N PHE A 53 2.22 -18.31 -4.32
CA PHE A 53 0.81 -18.09 -4.62
C PHE A 53 0.51 -18.40 -6.08
N HIS A 54 -0.65 -19.00 -6.33
CA HIS A 54 -1.09 -19.42 -7.66
C HIS A 54 -1.25 -18.25 -8.66
N ASP A 55 -1.44 -17.04 -8.15
CA ASP A 55 -1.68 -15.82 -8.92
C ASP A 55 -0.39 -15.03 -9.25
N SER A 56 0.80 -15.63 -9.03
CA SER A 56 2.09 -14.95 -9.23
C SER A 56 2.39 -14.51 -10.67
N ASN A 57 1.68 -15.06 -11.65
CA ASN A 57 1.78 -14.70 -13.07
C ASN A 57 0.76 -13.62 -13.50
N GLU A 58 -0.18 -13.23 -12.65
CA GLU A 58 -1.24 -12.29 -13.00
C GLU A 58 -0.69 -10.87 -13.17
N LYS A 59 -0.97 -10.25 -14.33
CA LYS A 59 -0.59 -8.85 -14.63
C LYS A 59 -1.16 -7.85 -13.63
N LYS A 60 -2.38 -8.10 -13.15
CA LYS A 60 -3.04 -7.31 -12.12
C LYS A 60 -3.33 -8.21 -10.93
N ARG A 61 -2.37 -8.26 -10.02
CA ARG A 61 -2.41 -9.14 -8.85
C ARG A 61 -2.96 -8.40 -7.64
N GLY A 62 -4.02 -8.94 -7.04
CA GLY A 62 -4.72 -8.35 -5.90
C GLY A 62 -5.67 -7.20 -6.24
N GLY A 63 -6.37 -6.72 -5.20
CA GLY A 63 -7.44 -5.74 -5.30
C GLY A 63 -8.78 -6.35 -5.71
N ILE A 64 -9.88 -5.71 -5.31
CA ILE A 64 -11.23 -6.06 -5.76
C ILE A 64 -11.59 -5.04 -6.84
N GLN A 65 -11.75 -5.48 -8.08
CA GLN A 65 -12.37 -4.67 -9.12
C GLN A 65 -13.89 -4.84 -8.96
N VAL A 66 -14.61 -3.72 -8.84
CA VAL A 66 -16.08 -3.70 -8.86
C VAL A 66 -16.55 -2.86 -10.04
N ASN A 67 -17.36 -3.44 -10.92
CA ASN A 67 -18.10 -2.74 -11.99
C ASN A 67 -17.27 -1.76 -12.85
N ASP A 68 -16.03 -2.11 -13.20
CA ASP A 68 -15.10 -1.25 -13.97
C ASP A 68 -14.87 0.16 -13.37
N GLN A 69 -15.16 0.34 -12.07
CA GLN A 69 -14.88 1.57 -11.35
C GLN A 69 -13.40 1.97 -11.51
N ALA A 70 -13.20 3.22 -11.93
CA ALA A 70 -11.88 3.79 -12.09
C ALA A 70 -11.15 3.84 -10.73
N PRO A 71 -9.82 3.60 -10.71
CA PRO A 71 -9.04 3.70 -9.49
C PRO A 71 -9.05 5.14 -8.97
N VAL A 72 -9.26 5.30 -7.66
CA VAL A 72 -9.22 6.58 -6.95
C VAL A 72 -8.25 6.47 -5.78
N ALA A 73 -7.46 7.52 -5.55
CA ALA A 73 -6.61 7.67 -4.37
C ALA A 73 -7.17 8.82 -3.52
N PRO A 74 -8.14 8.56 -2.64
CA PRO A 74 -8.76 9.60 -1.83
C PRO A 74 -7.73 10.17 -0.83
N LEU A 75 -7.83 11.47 -0.56
CA LEU A 75 -6.96 12.14 0.41
C LEU A 75 -7.38 11.83 1.84
N ASP A 76 -8.66 11.57 2.08
CA ASP A 76 -9.19 11.16 3.37
C ASP A 76 -9.61 9.68 3.34
N ALA A 77 -9.56 9.01 4.49
CA ALA A 77 -10.14 7.67 4.62
C ALA A 77 -11.67 7.81 4.63
N GLU A 78 -12.37 7.15 3.71
CA GLU A 78 -13.83 6.96 3.76
C GLU A 78 -14.27 6.14 4.98
#